data_AF-A0A938NN85-F1
#
_entry.id   AF-A0A938NN85-F1
#
_cell.length_a   1.000
_cell.length_b   1.000
_cell.length_c   1.000
_cell.angle_alpha   90.00
_cell.angle_beta   90.00
_cell.angle_gamma   90.00
#
_symmetry.space_group_name_H-M   'P 1'
#
loop_
_entity.id
_entity.type
_entity.pdbx_description
1 polymer ?
#
loop_
_entity_poly.entity_id
_entity_poly.type
_entity_poly.pdbx_seq_one_letter_code
_entity_poly.pdbx_strand_id
1 'polypeptide(L)'
;MKRTIEDEQIVKESELVAAGEHIEIYQHIMKVDPTFLKIAEDAYQQVERILGVKLDTATLGPKVRIYISDLLSVCHVWKGYNHPQDPRGIIFLHRRAYLGAMKGLNATYIHELVHLFMWRYHSHTLREGLAEYYCFKNSSNWSWCKPCRLRLVSSHPSRGD
;
A
#
# COMPACT_ATOMS: atom_id res chain seq x y z
N MET A 1 -1.44 25.78 2.60
CA MET A 1 -1.79 24.96 3.78
C MET A 1 -2.31 23.62 3.25
N LYS A 2 -1.51 22.54 3.29
CA LYS A 2 -1.99 21.20 2.88
C LYS A 2 -2.98 20.76 3.95
N ARG A 3 -4.25 20.54 3.58
CA ARG A 3 -5.21 19.85 4.46
C ARG A 3 -4.67 18.44 4.66
N THR A 4 -4.20 18.13 5.85
CA THR A 4 -4.00 16.74 6.27
C THR A 4 -5.41 16.19 6.42
N ILE A 5 -5.87 15.42 5.44
CA ILE A 5 -7.09 14.66 5.56
C ILE A 5 -6.72 13.37 6.28
N GLU A 6 -7.49 13.04 7.30
CA GLU A 6 -7.31 11.83 8.10
C GLU A 6 -7.82 10.62 7.31
N ASP A 7 -7.10 9.50 7.39
CA ASP A 7 -7.42 8.24 6.72
C ASP A 7 -8.88 7.81 6.96
N GLU A 8 -9.37 8.06 8.18
CA GLU A 8 -10.74 7.85 8.63
C GLU A 8 -11.76 8.56 7.74
N GLN A 9 -11.47 9.80 7.32
CA GLN A 9 -12.36 10.58 6.47
C GLN A 9 -12.43 9.96 5.08
N ILE A 10 -11.29 9.55 4.52
CA ILE A 10 -11.24 8.87 3.21
C ILE A 10 -12.06 7.58 3.28
N VAL A 11 -11.91 6.78 4.33
CA VAL A 11 -12.67 5.54 4.51
C VAL A 11 -14.17 5.80 4.58
N LYS A 12 -14.58 6.83 5.31
CA LYS A 12 -15.99 7.16 5.53
C LYS A 12 -16.69 7.70 4.28
N GLU A 13 -15.99 8.52 3.49
CA GLU A 13 -16.54 9.21 2.31
C GLU A 13 -16.35 8.41 1.01
N SER A 14 -15.70 7.24 1.09
CA SER A 14 -15.43 6.40 -0.05
C SER A 14 -16.60 5.52 -0.48
N GLU A 15 -16.65 5.23 -1.77
CA GLU A 15 -17.64 4.35 -2.38
C GLU A 15 -16.97 3.11 -2.95
N LEU A 16 -17.61 1.95 -2.79
CA LEU A 16 -17.15 0.69 -3.38
C LEU A 16 -17.32 0.74 -4.90
N VAL A 17 -16.25 0.45 -5.63
CA VAL A 17 -16.21 0.42 -7.09
C VAL A 17 -16.32 -1.00 -7.61
N ALA A 18 -15.54 -1.91 -7.01
CA ALA A 18 -15.46 -3.31 -7.43
C ALA A 18 -15.00 -4.18 -6.25
N ALA A 19 -15.49 -5.41 -6.19
CA ALA A 19 -15.10 -6.39 -5.19
C ALA A 19 -14.82 -7.74 -5.85
N GLY A 20 -13.68 -8.34 -5.52
CA GLY A 20 -13.25 -9.66 -5.96
C GLY A 20 -13.22 -10.66 -4.81
N GLU A 21 -12.39 -11.69 -4.97
CA GLU A 21 -12.21 -12.75 -3.97
C GLU A 21 -11.40 -12.24 -2.76
N HIS A 22 -10.27 -11.56 -3.02
CA HIS A 22 -9.35 -11.09 -1.98
C HIS A 22 -9.33 -9.57 -1.84
N ILE A 23 -9.77 -8.84 -2.87
CA ILE A 23 -9.64 -7.38 -2.95
C ILE A 23 -11.00 -6.68 -3.01
N GLU A 24 -11.11 -5.53 -2.35
CA GLU A 24 -12.16 -4.53 -2.57
C GLU A 24 -11.53 -3.20 -2.97
N ILE A 25 -12.09 -2.53 -3.98
CA ILE A 25 -11.61 -1.25 -4.48
C ILE A 25 -12.61 -0.16 -4.14
N TYR A 26 -12.15 0.89 -3.48
CA TYR A 26 -12.93 2.05 -3.10
C TYR A 26 -12.38 3.31 -3.77
N GLN A 27 -13.27 4.17 -4.23
CA GLN A 27 -12.93 5.48 -4.78
C GLN A 27 -13.24 6.59 -3.78
N HIS A 28 -12.43 7.65 -3.77
CA HIS A 28 -12.68 8.86 -3.00
C HIS A 28 -12.37 10.08 -3.86
N ILE A 29 -13.38 10.92 -4.12
CA ILE A 29 -13.32 12.18 -4.89
C ILE A 29 -12.75 12.10 -6.32
N MET A 30 -12.57 10.89 -6.85
CA MET A 30 -12.10 10.64 -8.21
C MET A 30 -12.79 9.40 -8.77
N LYS A 31 -12.84 9.27 -10.10
CA LYS A 31 -13.34 8.05 -10.73
C LYS A 31 -12.24 7.01 -10.86
N VAL A 32 -12.53 5.78 -10.45
CA VAL A 32 -11.66 4.62 -10.59
C VAL A 32 -12.26 3.66 -11.61
N ASP A 33 -11.43 3.18 -12.52
CA ASP A 33 -11.79 2.14 -13.48
C ASP A 33 -11.92 0.77 -12.77
N PRO A 34 -13.09 0.10 -12.86
CA PRO A 34 -13.31 -1.23 -12.25
C PRO A 34 -12.35 -2.31 -12.72
N THR A 35 -11.77 -2.19 -13.92
CA THR A 35 -10.78 -3.15 -14.44
C THR A 35 -9.51 -3.24 -13.58
N PHE A 36 -9.26 -2.22 -12.73
CA PHE A 36 -8.19 -2.25 -11.74
C PHE A 36 -8.30 -3.44 -10.78
N LEU A 37 -9.51 -3.93 -10.49
CA LEU A 37 -9.71 -5.08 -9.61
C LEU A 37 -8.90 -6.29 -10.09
N LYS A 38 -8.89 -6.56 -11.40
CA LYS A 38 -8.16 -7.71 -11.95
C LYS A 38 -6.65 -7.58 -11.71
N ILE A 39 -6.11 -6.37 -11.90
CA ILE A 39 -4.70 -6.07 -11.64
C ILE A 39 -4.35 -6.31 -10.17
N ALA A 40 -5.20 -5.85 -9.26
CA ALA A 40 -4.98 -6.00 -7.82
C ALA A 40 -5.07 -7.46 -7.36
N GLU A 41 -6.04 -8.23 -7.86
CA GLU A 41 -6.19 -9.67 -7.56
C GLU A 41 -5.00 -10.48 -8.08
N ASP A 42 -4.54 -10.22 -9.32
CA ASP A 42 -3.40 -10.91 -9.90
C ASP A 42 -2.12 -10.65 -9.08
N ALA A 43 -1.94 -9.42 -8.61
CA ALA A 43 -0.81 -9.09 -7.73
C ALA A 43 -0.94 -9.67 -6.33
N TYR A 44 -2.14 -9.75 -5.76
CA TYR A 44 -2.36 -10.48 -4.50
C TYR A 44 -1.88 -11.93 -4.62
N GLN A 45 -2.32 -12.63 -5.66
CA GLN A 45 -1.91 -14.02 -5.91
C GLN A 45 -0.41 -14.14 -6.17
N GLN A 46 0.17 -13.18 -6.89
CA GLN A 46 1.61 -13.15 -7.16
C GLN A 46 2.41 -12.94 -5.87
N VAL A 47 2.00 -12.00 -5.01
CA VAL A 47 2.64 -11.74 -3.71
C VAL A 47 2.54 -12.96 -2.81
N GLU A 48 1.35 -13.57 -2.68
CA GLU A 48 1.16 -14.80 -1.89
C GLU A 48 2.09 -15.92 -2.37
N ARG A 49 2.12 -16.17 -3.68
CA ARG A 49 2.97 -17.21 -4.28
C ARG A 49 4.45 -16.97 -4.04
N ILE A 50 4.90 -15.73 -4.19
CA ILE A 50 6.31 -15.37 -4.09
C ILE A 50 6.80 -15.38 -2.64
N LEU A 51 5.99 -14.86 -1.71
CA LEU A 51 6.34 -14.85 -0.29
C LEU A 51 6.19 -16.25 0.35
N GLY A 52 5.35 -17.11 -0.22
CA GLY A 52 5.03 -18.42 0.35
C GLY A 52 4.23 -18.33 1.65
N VAL A 53 3.61 -17.17 1.92
CA VAL A 53 2.79 -16.93 3.11
C VAL A 53 1.44 -16.37 2.71
N LYS A 54 0.40 -16.77 3.43
CA LYS A 54 -0.96 -16.23 3.26
C LYS A 54 -1.15 -14.95 4.05
N LEU A 55 -2.06 -14.09 3.59
CA LEU A 55 -2.55 -12.96 4.38
C LEU A 55 -3.09 -13.47 5.72
N ASP A 56 -2.77 -12.77 6.81
CA ASP A 56 -3.33 -13.06 8.13
C ASP A 56 -4.77 -12.53 8.21
N THR A 57 -5.71 -13.29 7.65
CA THR A 57 -7.11 -12.90 7.56
C THR A 57 -7.83 -12.88 8.91
N ALA A 58 -7.29 -13.59 9.92
CA ALA A 58 -7.81 -13.55 11.28
C ALA A 58 -7.58 -12.17 11.91
N THR A 59 -6.42 -11.56 11.65
CA THR A 59 -6.05 -10.24 12.18
C THR A 59 -6.49 -9.10 11.29
N LEU A 60 -6.26 -9.19 9.97
CA LEU A 60 -6.44 -8.08 9.03
C LEU A 60 -7.83 -8.05 8.37
N GLY A 61 -8.62 -9.11 8.58
CA GLY A 61 -9.91 -9.34 7.94
C GLY A 61 -9.79 -10.15 6.64
N PRO A 62 -10.94 -10.57 6.07
CA PRO A 62 -10.98 -11.53 4.97
C PRO A 62 -10.52 -10.97 3.62
N LYS A 63 -10.49 -9.64 3.46
CA LYS A 63 -10.14 -8.96 2.21
C LYS A 63 -9.26 -7.74 2.47
N VAL A 64 -8.38 -7.46 1.51
CA VAL A 64 -7.65 -6.19 1.45
C VAL A 64 -8.53 -5.15 0.78
N ARG A 65 -8.70 -4.00 1.42
CA ARG A 65 -9.47 -2.87 0.89
C ARG A 65 -8.50 -1.81 0.40
N ILE A 66 -8.66 -1.38 -0.85
CA ILE A 66 -7.80 -0.39 -1.48
C ILE A 66 -8.62 0.88 -1.70
N TYR A 67 -8.24 1.95 -1.01
CA TYR A 67 -8.85 3.26 -1.12
C TYR A 67 -8.00 4.15 -2.01
N ILE A 68 -8.58 4.69 -3.08
CA ILE A 68 -7.87 5.52 -4.05
C ILE A 68 -8.37 6.96 -3.93
N SER A 69 -7.44 7.89 -3.70
CA SER A 69 -7.78 9.32 -3.55
C SER A 69 -6.70 10.26 -4.09
N ASP A 70 -7.13 11.39 -4.65
CA ASP A 70 -6.26 12.50 -5.06
C ASP A 70 -5.78 13.35 -3.86
N LEU A 71 -6.34 13.15 -2.66
CA LEU A 71 -5.99 13.92 -1.45
C LEU A 71 -4.79 13.34 -0.69
N LEU A 72 -4.44 12.08 -0.96
CA LEU A 72 -3.33 11.38 -0.33
C LEU A 72 -2.00 11.95 -0.83
N SER A 73 -1.11 12.36 0.08
CA SER A 73 0.23 12.81 -0.33
C SER A 73 1.18 11.67 -0.66
N VAL A 74 0.97 10.50 -0.05
CA VAL A 74 1.80 9.29 -0.20
C VAL A 74 0.89 8.05 -0.15
N CYS A 75 1.32 6.98 -0.81
CA CYS A 75 0.68 5.67 -0.61
C CYS A 75 1.15 5.07 0.70
N HIS A 76 0.29 4.33 1.38
CA HIS A 76 0.58 3.70 2.67
C HIS A 76 -0.52 2.71 3.06
N VAL A 77 -0.25 1.85 4.05
CA VAL A 77 -1.27 1.03 4.72
C VAL A 77 -1.95 1.82 5.86
N TRP A 78 -3.11 1.36 6.34
CA TRP A 78 -3.86 1.99 7.44
C TRP A 78 -3.01 2.36 8.65
N LYS A 79 -3.15 3.62 9.12
CA LYS A 79 -2.30 4.23 10.17
C LYS A 79 -0.80 4.26 9.85
N GLY A 80 -0.45 4.21 8.56
CA GLY A 80 0.92 4.30 8.06
C GLY A 80 1.85 3.24 8.64
N TYR A 81 3.04 3.64 9.08
CA TYR A 81 4.01 2.69 9.65
C TYR A 81 3.72 2.29 11.10
N ASN A 82 2.79 2.99 11.77
CA ASN A 82 2.26 2.66 13.11
C ASN A 82 1.10 1.65 13.06
N HIS A 83 0.85 1.10 11.87
CA HIS A 83 -0.13 0.05 11.59
C HIS A 83 -0.27 -0.98 12.74
N PRO A 84 0.79 -1.51 13.42
CA PRO A 84 0.73 -2.51 14.51
C PRO A 84 -0.37 -2.37 15.57
N GLN A 85 -0.83 -1.15 15.85
CA GLN A 85 -1.72 -0.85 16.96
C GLN A 85 -3.23 -0.92 16.61
N ASP A 86 -3.59 -0.99 15.33
CA ASP A 86 -4.97 -1.14 14.86
C ASP A 86 -4.97 -1.89 13.52
N PRO A 87 -4.95 -3.24 13.55
CA PRO A 87 -4.80 -4.04 12.36
C PRO A 87 -6.02 -3.92 11.46
N ARG A 88 -5.81 -3.41 10.24
CA ARG A 88 -6.76 -3.49 9.14
C ARG A 88 -6.03 -3.77 7.85
N GLY A 89 -6.56 -4.67 7.02
CA GLY A 89 -6.08 -4.91 5.66
C GLY A 89 -6.51 -3.78 4.73
N ILE A 90 -5.99 -2.57 4.93
CA ILE A 90 -6.36 -1.39 4.15
C ILE A 90 -5.09 -0.79 3.54
N ILE A 91 -5.17 -0.46 2.24
CA ILE A 91 -4.15 0.26 1.47
C ILE A 91 -4.75 1.56 0.97
N PHE A 92 -4.01 2.65 1.14
CA PHE A 92 -4.30 3.96 0.56
C PHE A 92 -3.38 4.20 -0.64
N LEU A 93 -3.97 4.43 -1.82
CA LEU A 93 -3.25 4.76 -3.04
C LEU A 93 -3.55 6.18 -3.50
N HIS A 94 -2.50 6.95 -3.70
CA HIS A 94 -2.61 8.23 -4.40
C HIS A 94 -2.80 8.02 -5.91
N ARG A 95 -3.48 8.96 -6.58
CA ARG A 95 -3.74 9.01 -8.03
C ARG A 95 -2.62 8.50 -8.91
N ARG A 96 -1.39 8.98 -8.66
CA ARG A 96 -0.23 8.66 -9.50
C ARG A 96 0.15 7.18 -9.43
N ALA A 97 0.06 6.57 -8.25
CA ALA A 97 0.32 5.15 -8.09
C ALA A 97 -0.76 4.31 -8.76
N TYR A 98 -2.03 4.69 -8.58
CA TYR A 98 -3.15 4.05 -9.27
C TYR A 98 -3.00 4.10 -10.80
N LEU A 99 -2.78 5.29 -11.37
CA LEU A 99 -2.59 5.45 -12.82
C LEU A 99 -1.33 4.74 -13.33
N GLY A 100 -0.29 4.63 -12.50
CA GLY A 100 0.90 3.83 -12.80
C GLY A 100 0.57 2.36 -12.92
N ALA A 101 -0.16 1.80 -11.93
CA ALA A 101 -0.60 0.42 -11.94
C ALA A 101 -1.49 0.10 -13.15
N MET A 102 -2.42 0.99 -13.49
CA MET A 102 -3.25 0.85 -14.71
C MET A 102 -2.43 0.78 -16.01
N LYS A 103 -1.20 1.31 -16.00
CA LYS A 103 -0.25 1.25 -17.14
C LYS A 103 0.75 0.09 -17.03
N GLY A 104 0.57 -0.82 -16.07
CA GLY A 104 1.49 -1.93 -15.81
C GLY A 104 2.74 -1.53 -15.01
N LEU A 105 2.79 -0.33 -14.44
CA LEU A 105 3.89 0.15 -13.58
C LEU A 105 3.53 -0.10 -12.11
N ASN A 106 3.57 -1.36 -11.71
CA ASN A 106 2.90 -1.89 -10.51
C ASN A 106 3.65 -1.71 -9.18
N ALA A 107 4.77 -0.99 -9.15
CA ALA A 107 5.67 -1.00 -8.00
C ALA A 107 5.01 -0.56 -6.68
N THR A 108 4.29 0.56 -6.67
CA THR A 108 3.89 1.18 -5.40
C THR A 108 2.76 0.43 -4.68
N TYR A 109 1.75 -0.08 -5.37
CA TYR A 109 0.70 -0.80 -4.64
C TYR A 109 1.15 -2.21 -4.22
N ILE A 110 2.03 -2.86 -5.00
CA ILE A 110 2.65 -4.13 -4.61
C ILE A 110 3.46 -3.93 -3.33
N HIS A 111 4.18 -2.81 -3.21
CA HIS A 111 4.91 -2.45 -1.99
C HIS A 111 4.00 -2.45 -0.76
N GLU A 112 2.89 -1.71 -0.83
CA GLU A 112 1.93 -1.64 0.28
C GLU A 112 1.24 -2.99 0.55
N LEU A 113 1.01 -3.79 -0.49
CA LEU A 113 0.44 -5.11 -0.35
C LEU A 113 1.39 -6.06 0.39
N VAL A 114 2.69 -6.00 0.10
CA VAL A 114 3.71 -6.79 0.82
C VAL A 114 3.74 -6.41 2.30
N HIS A 115 3.54 -5.14 2.66
CA HIS A 115 3.43 -4.74 4.06
C HIS A 115 2.32 -5.46 4.81
N LEU A 116 1.18 -5.70 4.17
CA LEU A 116 0.07 -6.46 4.77
C LEU A 116 0.40 -7.95 4.94
N PHE A 117 1.05 -8.57 3.95
CA PHE A 117 1.46 -9.98 4.05
C PHE A 117 2.53 -10.22 5.11
N MET A 118 3.43 -9.24 5.27
CA MET A 118 4.52 -9.29 6.24
C MET A 118 4.18 -8.63 7.57
N TRP A 119 2.91 -8.27 7.79
CA TRP A 119 2.42 -7.61 8.99
C TRP A 119 2.89 -8.24 10.30
N ARG A 120 2.77 -9.57 10.40
CA ARG A 120 3.11 -10.35 11.61
C ARG A 120 4.58 -10.22 12.01
N TYR A 121 5.43 -9.81 11.06
CA TYR A 121 6.83 -9.53 11.30
C TYR A 121 6.92 -8.07 11.71
N HIS A 122 6.82 -7.81 13.02
CA HIS A 122 6.85 -6.48 13.65
C HIS A 122 8.17 -5.68 13.47
N SER A 123 8.92 -5.95 12.40
CA SER A 123 10.15 -5.26 12.02
C SER A 123 9.89 -4.36 10.81
N HIS A 124 9.94 -3.05 11.03
CA HIS A 124 9.81 -2.05 9.97
C HIS A 124 10.88 -2.25 8.88
N THR A 125 12.16 -2.39 9.25
CA THR A 125 13.27 -2.55 8.30
C THR A 125 13.14 -3.80 7.44
N LEU A 126 12.66 -4.91 8.01
CA LEU A 126 12.42 -6.13 7.25
C LEU A 126 11.26 -5.95 6.26
N ARG A 127 10.17 -5.32 6.70
CA ARG A 127 9.00 -5.06 5.86
C ARG A 127 9.34 -4.14 4.69
N GLU A 128 10.03 -3.03 4.93
CA GLU A 128 10.51 -2.11 3.88
C GLU A 128 11.48 -2.79 2.92
N GLY A 129 12.49 -3.49 3.44
CA GLY A 129 13.51 -4.13 2.59
C GLY A 129 12.94 -5.23 1.68
N LEU A 130 12.00 -6.03 2.19
CA LEU A 130 11.31 -7.03 1.39
C LEU A 130 10.38 -6.36 0.38
N ALA A 131 9.57 -5.38 0.80
CA ALA A 131 8.68 -4.66 -0.10
C ALA A 131 9.45 -4.01 -1.26
N GLU A 132 10.59 -3.33 -0.98
CA GLU A 132 11.47 -2.78 -2.01
C GLU A 132 12.06 -3.84 -2.93
N TYR A 133 12.60 -4.94 -2.38
CA TYR A 133 13.15 -6.05 -3.17
C TYR A 133 12.11 -6.67 -4.11
N TYR A 134 10.87 -6.83 -3.64
CA TYR A 134 9.80 -7.43 -4.44
C TYR A 134 9.28 -6.49 -5.52
N CYS A 135 9.17 -5.21 -5.22
CA CYS A 135 8.89 -4.21 -6.25
C CYS A 135 9.98 -4.22 -7.32
N PHE A 136 11.24 -4.36 -6.93
CA PHE A 136 12.38 -4.39 -7.85
C PHE A 136 12.37 -5.61 -8.79
N LYS A 137 12.11 -6.82 -8.26
CA LYS A 137 12.04 -8.05 -9.05
C LYS A 137 10.89 -8.09 -10.06
N ASN A 138 9.80 -7.36 -9.81
CA ASN A 138 8.59 -7.40 -10.61
C ASN A 138 8.32 -6.11 -11.42
N SER A 139 9.21 -5.12 -11.35
CA SER A 139 9.10 -3.88 -12.13
C SER A 139 10.21 -3.83 -13.17
N SER A 140 9.84 -3.76 -14.45
CA SER A 140 10.78 -3.63 -15.58
C SER A 140 11.42 -2.24 -15.72
N ASN A 141 11.18 -1.29 -14.80
CA ASN A 141 11.73 0.07 -14.90
C ASN A 141 11.93 0.76 -13.53
N TRP A 142 13.19 1.10 -13.22
CA TRP A 142 13.65 1.63 -11.91
C TRP A 142 13.19 3.07 -11.59
N SER A 143 12.84 3.87 -12.59
CA SER A 143 12.77 5.34 -12.44
C SER A 143 11.67 5.89 -11.53
N TRP A 144 10.74 5.06 -11.02
CA TRP A 144 9.55 5.51 -10.29
C TRP A 144 9.44 5.05 -8.82
N CYS A 145 10.32 4.18 -8.31
CA CYS A 145 10.36 3.74 -6.90
C CYS A 145 10.90 4.80 -5.91
N LYS A 146 10.85 6.10 -6.25
CA LYS A 146 11.43 7.18 -5.42
C LYS A 146 10.41 7.97 -4.56
N PRO A 147 9.70 7.37 -3.59
CA PRO A 147 9.27 8.18 -2.44
C PRO A 147 9.86 7.79 -1.07
N CYS A 148 10.36 6.57 -0.84
CA CYS A 148 10.83 6.21 0.51
C CYS A 148 12.20 6.80 0.92
N ARG A 149 12.89 7.54 0.03
CA ARG A 149 14.23 8.08 0.32
C ARG A 149 14.28 9.31 1.23
N LEU A 150 13.15 9.76 1.81
CA LEU A 150 13.11 11.03 2.56
C LEU A 150 13.02 10.92 4.10
N ARG A 151 13.19 9.75 4.72
CA ARG A 151 13.20 9.67 6.22
C ARG A 151 14.24 8.77 6.88
N LEU A 152 15.24 8.25 6.16
CA LEU A 152 16.34 7.51 6.80
C LEU A 152 17.57 8.36 7.14
N VAL A 153 17.52 9.69 6.95
CA VAL A 153 18.61 10.62 7.29
C VAL A 153 18.08 11.82 8.09
N SER A 154 17.52 11.61 9.29
CA SER A 154 17.36 12.73 10.26
C SER A 154 17.13 12.29 11.71
N SER A 155 17.54 11.09 12.12
CA SER A 155 17.58 10.71 13.54
C SER A 155 18.95 10.14 13.90
N HIS A 156 19.96 11.02 13.87
CA HIS A 156 21.10 10.89 14.76
C HIS A 156 21.05 12.06 15.74
N PRO A 157 20.78 11.82 17.04
CA PRO A 157 21.07 12.83 18.04
C PRO A 157 22.59 13.01 18.10
N SER A 158 22.99 14.26 18.08
CA SER A 158 24.32 14.76 18.38
C SER A 158 24.94 14.04 19.58
N ARG A 159 26.08 13.39 19.36
CA ARG A 159 27.18 13.33 20.36
C ARG A 159 28.06 14.53 19.98
N GLY A 160 28.26 15.55 20.80
CA GLY A 160 28.55 15.48 22.22
C GLY A 160 30.05 15.22 22.37
N ASP A 161 30.85 16.23 22.02
CA ASP A 161 32.22 16.49 22.49
C ASP A 161 32.31 17.99 22.77
#